data_AF-A0A8T4GA87-F1
#
_entry.id   AF-A0A8T4GA87-F1
#
_cell.length_a   1.000
_cell.length_b   1.000
_cell.length_c   1.000
_cell.angle_alpha   90.00
_cell.angle_beta   90.00
_cell.angle_gamma   90.00
#
_symmetry.space_group_name_H-M   'P 1'
#
loop_
_entity.id
_entity.type
_entity.pdbx_description
1 polymer ?
#
loop_
_entity_poly.entity_id
_entity_poly.type
_entity_poly.pdbx_seq_one_letter_code
_entity_poly.pdbx_strand_id
1 'polypeptide(L)'
;MEKKVTINGREFTAREPAGYEVDKFIVEFLDDNLQPIKEKIPEANVALIKMVFGLGEEEIKQLPNSVYRKLTEVAGNYIAGLSEGEQKK
;
A
#
# COMPACT_ATOMS: atom_id res chain seq x y z
N MET A 1 -5.38 12.68 4.18
CA MET A 1 -4.24 13.62 4.01
C MET A 1 -3.40 13.17 2.80
N GLU A 2 -3.03 14.06 1.86
CA GLU A 2 -2.29 13.68 0.64
C GLU A 2 -0.78 13.88 0.80
N LYS A 3 0.04 12.87 0.47
CA LYS A 3 1.51 12.90 0.56
C LYS A 3 2.12 12.63 -0.80
N LYS A 4 2.91 13.57 -1.31
CA LYS A 4 3.66 13.40 -2.57
C LYS A 4 4.93 12.60 -2.32
N VAL A 5 5.20 11.64 -3.20
CA VAL A 5 6.33 10.71 -3.14
C VAL A 5 7.00 10.71 -4.51
N THR A 6 8.26 11.11 -4.58
CA THR A 6 9.03 11.06 -5.82
C THR A 6 9.90 9.80 -5.84
N ILE A 7 9.73 8.96 -6.86
CA ILE A 7 10.48 7.73 -7.06
C ILE A 7 11.07 7.74 -8.48
N ASN A 8 12.39 7.72 -8.58
CA ASN A 8 13.12 7.76 -9.87
C ASN A 8 12.64 8.88 -10.81
N GLY A 9 12.34 10.06 -10.26
CA GLY A 9 11.88 11.22 -11.04
C GLY A 9 10.39 11.21 -11.43
N ARG A 10 9.64 10.15 -11.11
CA ARG A 10 8.17 10.14 -11.19
C ARG A 10 7.56 10.55 -9.86
N GLU A 11 6.62 11.49 -9.90
CA GLU A 11 5.82 11.89 -8.73
C GLU A 11 4.58 11.00 -8.61
N PHE A 12 4.38 10.43 -7.44
CA PHE A 12 3.21 9.66 -7.04
C PHE A 12 2.55 10.36 -5.86
N THR A 13 1.22 10.35 -5.82
CA THR A 13 0.47 10.93 -4.70
C THR A 13 -0.10 9.78 -3.87
N ALA A 14 0.42 9.62 -2.66
CA ALA A 14 -0.17 8.75 -1.66
C ALA A 14 -1.37 9.47 -1.04
N ARG A 15 -2.52 8.81 -1.09
CA ARG A 15 -3.76 9.23 -0.45
C ARG A 15 -4.10 8.29 0.68
N GLU A 16 -4.79 8.84 1.66
CA GLU A 16 -5.38 8.05 2.73
C GLU A 16 -6.52 7.21 2.14
N PRO A 17 -6.43 5.87 2.17
CA PRO A 17 -7.55 5.04 1.78
C PRO A 17 -8.66 5.12 2.81
N ALA A 18 -9.89 4.80 2.39
CA ALA A 18 -10.99 4.77 3.32
C ALA A 18 -10.81 3.63 4.34
N GLY A 19 -11.24 3.82 5.58
CA GLY A 19 -11.07 2.82 6.65
C GLY A 19 -11.56 1.43 6.25
N TYR A 20 -12.72 1.34 5.60
CA TYR A 20 -13.26 0.06 5.11
C TYR A 20 -12.38 -0.63 4.06
N GLU A 21 -11.60 0.12 3.27
CA GLU A 21 -10.66 -0.46 2.31
C GLU A 21 -9.45 -1.05 3.02
N VAL A 22 -8.98 -0.36 4.07
CA VAL A 22 -7.89 -0.81 4.94
C VAL A 22 -8.28 -2.08 5.67
N ASP A 23 -9.44 -2.10 6.34
CA ASP A 23 -9.99 -3.28 7.02
C ASP A 23 -10.08 -4.47 6.08
N LYS A 24 -10.67 -4.26 4.88
CA LYS A 24 -10.79 -5.31 3.88
C LYS A 24 -9.43 -5.86 3.46
N PHE A 25 -8.44 -4.98 3.27
CA PHE A 25 -7.09 -5.39 2.88
C PHE A 25 -6.38 -6.17 3.98
N ILE A 26 -6.49 -5.74 5.24
CA ILE A 26 -5.91 -6.44 6.38
C ILE A 26 -6.50 -7.86 6.44
N VAL A 27 -7.82 -7.99 6.42
CA VAL A 27 -8.50 -9.30 6.48
C VAL A 27 -8.15 -10.19 5.29
N GLU A 28 -7.99 -9.63 4.10
CA GLU A 28 -7.79 -10.42 2.88
C GLU A 28 -6.32 -10.80 2.64
N PHE A 29 -5.37 -9.94 3.05
CA PHE A 29 -3.96 -10.02 2.64
C PHE A 29 -2.94 -9.98 3.77
N LEU A 30 -3.31 -9.53 4.97
CA LEU A 30 -2.41 -9.47 6.12
C LEU A 30 -2.83 -10.46 7.21
N ASP A 31 -1.90 -10.85 8.08
CA ASP A 31 -2.22 -11.58 9.31
C ASP A 31 -2.55 -10.61 10.46
N ASP A 32 -2.87 -11.16 11.63
CA ASP A 32 -3.13 -10.40 12.86
C ASP A 32 -1.97 -9.45 13.25
N ASN A 33 -0.75 -9.70 12.77
CA ASN A 33 0.43 -8.85 12.97
C ASN A 33 0.72 -7.91 11.80
N LEU A 34 -0.25 -7.66 10.91
CA LEU A 34 -0.12 -6.82 9.72
C LEU A 34 1.01 -7.24 8.76
N GLN A 35 1.44 -8.51 8.79
CA GLN A 35 2.43 -9.03 7.85
C GLN A 35 1.72 -9.62 6.62
N PRO A 36 2.28 -9.45 5.42
CA PRO A 36 1.69 -10.01 4.22
C PRO A 36 1.75 -11.55 4.24
N ILE A 37 0.61 -12.16 3.93
CA ILE A 37 0.50 -13.62 3.78
C ILE A 37 1.35 -14.04 2.58
N LYS A 38 2.37 -14.89 2.79
CA LYS A 38 3.38 -15.23 1.77
C LYS A 38 2.81 -15.61 0.41
N GLU A 39 1.76 -16.42 0.42
CA GLU A 39 1.07 -16.89 -0.79
C GLU A 39 0.38 -15.78 -1.56
N LYS A 40 -0.04 -14.71 -0.87
CA LYS A 40 -0.71 -13.55 -1.45
C LYS A 40 0.20 -12.32 -1.59
N ILE A 41 1.51 -12.40 -1.29
CA ILE A 41 2.42 -11.24 -1.35
C ILE A 41 2.30 -10.47 -2.67
N PRO A 42 2.30 -11.10 -3.86
CA PRO A 42 2.23 -10.35 -5.11
C PRO A 42 0.92 -9.56 -5.25
N GLU A 43 -0.21 -10.18 -4.90
CA GLU A 43 -1.54 -9.58 -4.96
C GLU A 43 -1.73 -8.51 -3.89
N ALA A 44 -1.26 -8.78 -2.67
CA ALA A 44 -1.24 -7.84 -1.55
C ALA A 44 -0.49 -6.57 -1.92
N ASN A 45 0.71 -6.69 -2.48
CA ASN A 45 1.48 -5.53 -2.91
C ASN A 45 0.75 -4.70 -3.98
N VAL A 46 0.10 -5.37 -4.94
CA VAL A 46 -0.67 -4.69 -5.99
C VAL A 46 -1.89 -3.97 -5.40
N ALA A 47 -2.66 -4.64 -4.56
CA ALA A 47 -3.83 -4.07 -3.90
C ALA A 47 -3.44 -2.90 -2.99
N LEU A 48 -2.32 -3.02 -2.27
CA LEU A 48 -1.75 -1.98 -1.41
C LEU A 48 -1.35 -0.73 -2.20
N ILE A 49 -0.60 -0.91 -3.31
CA ILE A 49 -0.22 0.22 -4.17
C ILE A 49 -1.46 0.87 -4.79
N LYS A 50 -2.41 0.08 -5.28
CA LYS A 50 -3.67 0.58 -5.86
C LYS A 50 -4.47 1.39 -4.83
N MET A 51 -4.55 0.91 -3.60
CA MET A 51 -5.25 1.56 -2.51
C MET A 51 -4.62 2.92 -2.19
N VAL A 52 -3.32 2.93 -1.89
CA VAL A 52 -2.62 4.13 -1.42
C VAL A 52 -2.32 5.12 -2.54
N PHE A 53 -1.98 4.67 -3.74
CA PHE A 53 -1.57 5.55 -4.85
C PHE A 53 -2.60 5.68 -5.97
N GLY A 54 -3.68 4.89 -5.93
CA GLY A 54 -4.72 4.93 -6.97
C GLY A 54 -4.29 4.39 -8.34
N LEU A 55 -3.15 3.71 -8.42
CA LEU A 55 -2.63 3.18 -9.69
C LEU A 55 -3.45 1.96 -10.15
N GLY A 56 -3.64 1.83 -11.45
CA GLY A 56 -4.30 0.66 -12.05
C GLY A 56 -3.41 -0.59 -11.94
N GLU A 57 -4.03 -1.77 -11.89
CA GLU A 57 -3.28 -3.03 -11.80
C GLU A 57 -2.32 -3.23 -12.99
N GLU A 58 -2.76 -2.91 -14.21
CA GLU A 58 -1.91 -3.00 -15.39
C GLU A 58 -0.73 -2.03 -15.35
N GLU A 59 -0.93 -0.84 -14.78
CA GLU A 59 0.14 0.13 -14.60
C GLU A 59 1.16 -0.38 -13.58
N ILE A 60 0.69 -0.92 -12.45
CA ILE A 60 1.53 -1.50 -11.40
C ILE A 60 2.38 -2.66 -11.95
N LYS A 61 1.80 -3.54 -12.76
CA LYS A 61 2.52 -4.68 -13.39
C LYS A 61 3.59 -4.23 -14.38
N GLN A 62 3.44 -3.06 -14.98
CA GLN A 62 4.41 -2.47 -15.90
C GLN A 62 5.48 -1.62 -15.19
N LEU A 63 5.37 -1.41 -13.88
CA LEU A 63 6.35 -0.63 -13.15
C LEU A 63 7.71 -1.34 -13.12
N PRO A 64 8.82 -0.58 -13.23
CA PRO A 64 10.13 -1.12 -12.95
C PRO A 64 10.17 -1.70 -11.54
N ASN A 65 10.82 -2.84 -11.35
CA ASN A 65 10.89 -3.53 -10.06
C ASN A 65 11.38 -2.62 -8.91
N SER A 66 12.30 -1.69 -9.21
CA SER A 66 12.77 -0.67 -8.26
C SER A 66 11.66 0.28 -7.80
N VAL A 67 10.80 0.73 -8.72
CA VAL A 67 9.67 1.62 -8.42
C VAL A 67 8.59 0.85 -7.67
N TYR A 68 8.24 -0.34 -8.15
CA TYR A 68 7.27 -1.22 -7.53
C TYR A 68 7.62 -1.48 -6.06
N ARG A 69 8.85 -1.94 -5.78
CA ARG A 69 9.30 -2.24 -4.42
C ARG A 69 9.23 -1.03 -3.50
N LYS A 70 9.57 0.17 -4.02
CA LYS A 70 9.54 1.41 -3.24
C LYS A 70 8.12 1.91 -2.99
N LEU A 71 7.21 1.76 -3.94
CA LEU A 71 5.79 2.05 -3.73
C LEU A 71 5.18 1.10 -2.71
N THR A 72 5.47 -0.20 -2.80
CA THR A 72 5.02 -1.19 -1.81
C THR A 72 5.49 -0.81 -0.40
N GLU A 73 6.77 -0.47 -0.24
CA GLU A 73 7.34 -0.06 1.05
C GLU A 73 6.65 1.19 1.61
N VAL A 74 6.48 2.23 0.77
CA VAL A 74 5.84 3.47 1.20
C VAL A 74 4.38 3.25 1.55
N ALA A 75 3.64 2.48 0.76
CA ALA A 75 2.25 2.15 1.04
C ALA A 75 2.10 1.28 2.29
N GLY A 76 2.99 0.30 2.50
CA GLY A 76 2.98 -0.54 3.69
C GLY A 76 3.23 0.26 4.96
N ASN A 77 4.22 1.15 4.94
CA ASN A 77 4.48 2.08 6.05
C ASN A 77 3.30 3.03 6.29
N TYR A 78 2.60 3.43 5.24
CA TYR A 78 1.41 4.27 5.35
C TYR A 78 0.29 3.54 6.09
N ILE A 79 -0.04 2.31 5.67
CA ILE A 79 -1.06 1.49 6.32
C ILE A 79 -0.69 1.15 7.77
N ALA A 80 0.56 0.74 8.02
CA ALA A 80 1.04 0.47 9.37
C ALA A 80 0.90 1.70 10.29
N GLY A 81 1.22 2.90 9.77
CA GLY A 81 1.03 4.15 10.50
C GLY A 81 -0.43 4.50 10.79
N LEU A 82 -1.37 4.10 9.92
CA LEU A 82 -2.81 4.26 10.18
C LEU A 82 -3.27 3.34 11.32
N SER A 83 -2.87 2.06 11.31
CA SER A 83 -3.23 1.11 12.38
C SER A 83 -2.60 1.49 13.73
N GLU A 84 -1.36 1.96 13.76
CA GLU A 84 -0.75 2.48 15.00
C GLU A 84 -1.44 3.75 15.52
N GLY A 85 -2.00 4.57 14.62
CA GLY A 85 -2.78 5.76 14.97
C GLY A 85 -4.12 5.43 15.63
N GLU A 86 -4.74 4.30 15.29
CA GLU A 86 -5.98 3.83 15.91
C GLU A 86 -5.77 3.10 17.25
N GLN A 87 -4.64 2.40 17.45
CA GLN A 87 -4.34 1.73 18.73
C GLN A 87 -4.13 2.69 19.92
N LYS A 88 -3.95 3.99 19.69
CA LYS A 88 -3.70 5.00 20.74
C LYS A 88 -4.91 5.88 21.10
N LYS A 89 -6.12 5.59 20.62
CA LYS A 89 -7.33 6.35 20.97
C LYS A 89 -8.25 5.63 21.95
#